data_AF-A0A7S2AST2-F1
#
_entry.id   AF-A0A7S2AST2-F1
#
_cell.length_a   1.000
_cell.length_b   1.000
_cell.length_c   1.000
_cell.angle_alpha   90.00
_cell.angle_beta   90.00
_cell.angle_gamma   90.00
#
_symmetry.space_group_name_H-M   'P 1'
#
loop_
_entity.id
_entity.type
_entity.pdbx_description
1 polymer ?
#
loop_
_entity_poly.entity_id
_entity_poly.type
_entity_poly.pdbx_seq_one_letter_code
_entity_poly.pdbx_strand_id
1 'polypeptide(L)'
;QDGTLKLWDVRSLSKPVAVASDLAARYDETACGFSPDGELAYTAVSAPEGSGGDGSGGAVAFFDSKTLRPVSRIGLPSSAVAVQWHAGLNQLFVGCAKGREGETRVLYDPSLSTKGVLVCKDRKARVPDAADMAIAGLYQGTVYTPHALPMFREPMSAGAGGGGGG
;
A
#
# COMPACT_ATOMS: atom_id res chain seq x y z
N GLN A 1 -0.74 19.26 8.57
CA GLN A 1 -1.66 18.57 9.50
C GLN A 1 -1.27 18.89 10.96
N ASP A 2 -2.17 18.76 11.94
CA ASP A 2 -1.95 19.16 13.35
C ASP A 2 -1.19 18.13 14.21
N GLY A 3 -0.83 16.98 13.60
CA GLY A 3 -0.06 15.93 14.26
C GLY A 3 -0.80 15.19 15.37
N THR A 4 -2.13 15.13 15.28
CA THR A 4 -2.99 14.48 16.28
C THR A 4 -3.90 13.41 15.70
N LEU A 5 -4.22 12.40 16.51
CA LEU A 5 -5.26 11.41 16.27
C LEU A 5 -6.40 11.66 17.26
N LYS A 6 -7.63 11.82 16.76
CA LYS A 6 -8.81 12.16 17.58
C LYS A 6 -9.86 11.07 17.47
N LEU A 7 -10.37 10.62 18.61
CA LEU A 7 -11.52 9.72 18.68
C LEU A 7 -12.79 10.52 18.93
N TRP A 8 -13.85 10.23 18.19
CA TRP A 8 -15.12 10.94 18.26
C TRP A 8 -16.27 9.99 18.56
N ASP A 9 -17.19 10.43 19.41
CA ASP A 9 -18.51 9.81 19.54
C ASP A 9 -19.46 10.50 18.56
N VAL A 10 -19.99 9.75 17.60
CA VAL A 10 -20.91 10.26 16.57
C VAL A 10 -22.21 10.81 17.17
N ARG A 11 -22.55 10.40 18.39
CA ARG A 11 -23.71 10.88 19.14
C ARG A 11 -23.46 12.23 19.82
N SER A 12 -22.20 12.65 19.95
CA SER A 12 -21.79 13.89 20.62
C SER A 12 -20.54 14.50 19.97
N LEU A 13 -20.74 15.34 18.96
CA LEU A 13 -19.66 15.98 18.19
C LEU A 13 -19.17 17.31 18.79
N SER A 14 -19.48 17.60 20.05
CA SER A 14 -19.07 18.84 20.72
C SER A 14 -17.58 18.83 21.13
N LYS A 15 -17.04 17.65 21.45
CA LYS A 15 -15.63 17.47 21.83
C LYS A 15 -15.17 16.05 21.49
N PRO A 16 -13.89 15.85 21.15
CA PRO A 16 -13.34 14.51 20.98
C PRO A 16 -13.35 13.77 22.33
N VAL A 17 -13.57 12.45 22.26
CA VAL A 17 -13.53 11.54 23.41
C VAL A 17 -12.11 11.42 23.94
N ALA A 18 -11.15 11.32 23.03
CA ALA A 18 -9.72 11.26 23.33
C ALA A 18 -8.91 11.89 22.20
N VAL A 19 -7.71 12.37 22.54
CA VAL A 19 -6.76 12.97 21.60
C VAL A 19 -5.37 12.42 21.90
N ALA A 20 -4.74 11.80 20.91
CA ALA A 20 -3.32 11.48 20.93
C ALA A 20 -2.55 12.53 20.12
N SER A 21 -1.45 13.02 20.66
CA SER A 21 -0.57 14.01 20.03
C SER A 21 0.79 13.39 19.67
N ASP A 22 1.68 14.20 19.10
CA ASP A 22 3.05 13.78 18.71
C ASP A 22 3.07 12.69 17.62
N LEU A 23 2.14 12.82 16.67
CA LEU A 23 2.00 11.95 15.52
C LEU A 23 2.36 12.72 14.25
N ALA A 24 3.64 12.71 13.88
CA ALA A 24 4.09 13.35 12.65
C ALA A 24 3.33 12.81 11.42
N ALA A 25 2.59 13.68 10.75
CA ALA A 25 1.77 13.33 9.59
C ALA A 25 2.02 14.36 8.47
N ARG A 26 3.02 14.07 7.64
CA ARG A 26 3.52 14.98 6.59
C ARG A 26 2.73 14.91 5.29
N TYR A 27 1.92 13.86 5.13
CA TYR A 27 1.15 13.61 3.93
C TYR A 27 -0.33 13.74 4.24
N ASP A 28 -1.08 14.44 3.40
CA ASP A 28 -2.51 14.65 3.63
C ASP A 28 -3.32 13.35 3.63
N GLU A 29 -2.80 12.34 2.93
CA GLU A 29 -3.36 11.00 2.80
C GLU A 29 -2.98 10.06 3.97
N THR A 30 -2.46 10.60 5.07
CA THR A 30 -2.10 9.80 6.25
C THR A 30 -3.33 9.04 6.76
N ALA A 31 -3.29 7.72 6.65
CA ALA A 31 -4.41 6.86 7.00
C ALA A 31 -4.38 6.43 8.48
N CYS A 32 -5.58 6.26 9.04
CA CYS A 32 -5.82 5.65 10.33
C CYS A 32 -6.98 4.66 10.25
N GLY A 33 -7.11 3.80 11.25
CA GLY A 33 -8.16 2.79 11.30
C GLY A 33 -8.19 2.03 12.63
N PHE A 34 -8.98 0.97 12.67
CA PHE A 34 -9.10 0.09 13.82
C PHE A 34 -8.65 -1.33 13.47
N SER A 35 -8.13 -2.05 14.47
CA SER A 35 -7.87 -3.48 14.34
C SER A 35 -9.16 -4.24 14.01
N PRO A 36 -9.05 -5.42 13.39
CA PRO A 36 -10.20 -6.25 13.04
C PRO A 36 -11.16 -6.58 14.19
N ASP A 37 -10.65 -6.67 15.42
CA ASP A 37 -11.41 -6.90 16.65
C ASP A 37 -11.93 -5.61 17.31
N GLY A 38 -11.49 -4.44 16.84
CA GLY A 38 -11.89 -3.13 17.35
C GLY A 38 -11.24 -2.72 18.66
N GLU A 39 -10.32 -3.50 19.23
CA GLU A 39 -9.66 -3.17 20.51
C GLU A 39 -8.49 -2.20 20.35
N LEU A 40 -7.89 -2.12 19.15
CA LEU A 40 -6.80 -1.19 18.84
C LEU A 40 -7.22 -0.19 17.77
N ALA A 41 -6.78 1.05 17.92
CA ALA A 41 -6.69 2.02 16.83
C ALA A 41 -5.26 2.05 16.31
N TYR A 42 -5.08 2.25 15.01
CA TYR A 42 -3.76 2.41 14.40
C TYR A 42 -3.71 3.65 13.50
N THR A 43 -2.51 4.18 13.31
CA THR A 43 -2.25 5.28 12.39
C THR A 43 -0.87 5.16 11.78
N ALA A 44 -0.75 5.59 10.52
CA ALA A 44 0.54 5.83 9.90
C ALA A 44 1.19 7.06 10.53
N VAL A 45 2.52 7.01 10.69
CA VAL A 45 3.35 8.09 11.19
C VAL A 45 4.52 8.28 10.23
N SER A 46 4.69 9.50 9.77
CA SER A 46 5.81 9.91 8.94
C SER A 46 7.08 10.14 9.77
N ALA A 47 8.23 10.24 9.10
CA ALA A 47 9.48 10.60 9.75
C ALA A 47 9.38 12.02 10.36
N PRO A 48 9.91 12.24 11.58
CA PRO A 48 9.89 13.54 12.23
C PRO A 48 10.63 14.61 11.41
N GLU A 49 10.23 15.87 11.56
CA GLU A 49 10.93 16.98 10.91
C GLU A 49 12.34 17.14 11.47
N GLY A 50 13.33 17.38 10.59
CA GLY A 50 14.73 17.53 10.99
C GLY A 50 15.56 16.25 10.98
N SER A 51 14.96 15.06 10.74
CA SER A 51 15.71 13.79 10.61
C SER A 51 16.44 13.63 9.27
N GLY A 52 16.91 14.74 8.69
CA GLY A 52 17.51 14.81 7.36
C GLY A 52 18.85 14.08 7.26
N GLY A 53 18.81 12.75 7.22
CA GLY A 53 19.99 11.90 7.05
C GLY A 53 20.05 10.70 8.00
N ASP A 54 19.34 10.76 9.13
CA ASP A 54 19.67 9.95 10.30
C ASP A 54 18.80 8.71 10.44
N GLY A 55 18.42 8.05 9.33
CA GLY A 55 17.77 6.74 9.36
C GLY A 55 16.45 6.61 10.15
N SER A 56 15.91 7.68 10.74
CA SER A 56 14.64 7.63 11.46
C SER A 56 13.50 7.70 10.45
N GLY A 57 13.06 6.54 9.99
CA GLY A 57 11.90 6.46 9.11
C GLY A 57 10.59 6.67 9.87
N GLY A 58 9.49 6.33 9.20
CA GLY A 58 8.16 6.42 9.78
C GLY A 58 7.86 5.32 10.78
N ALA A 59 6.59 5.20 11.15
CA ALA A 59 6.12 4.11 11.98
C ALA A 59 4.64 3.83 11.73
N VAL A 60 4.18 2.66 12.17
CA VAL A 60 2.76 2.46 12.48
C VAL A 60 2.63 2.52 14.00
N ALA A 61 1.81 3.44 14.49
CA ALA A 61 1.52 3.57 15.91
C ALA A 61 0.18 2.93 16.23
N PHE A 62 0.12 2.20 17.34
CA PHE A 62 -1.05 1.50 17.85
C PHE A 62 -1.47 2.08 19.20
N PHE A 63 -2.76 2.23 19.36
CA PHE A 63 -3.40 2.82 20.52
C PHE A 63 -4.55 1.94 20.98
N ASP A 64 -4.89 2.03 22.26
CA ASP A 64 -6.14 1.47 22.77
C ASP A 64 -7.33 2.22 22.14
N SER A 65 -8.30 1.49 21.58
CA SER A 65 -9.38 2.10 20.79
C SER A 65 -10.36 2.95 21.61
N LYS A 66 -10.41 2.75 22.94
CA LYS A 66 -11.35 3.42 23.85
C LYS A 66 -10.73 4.66 24.48
N THR A 67 -9.44 4.60 24.79
CA THR A 67 -8.71 5.63 25.55
C THR A 67 -7.70 6.40 24.71
N LEU A 68 -7.36 5.94 23.50
CA LEU A 68 -6.24 6.40 22.69
C LEU A 68 -4.91 6.45 23.44
N ARG A 69 -4.71 5.57 24.43
CA ARG A 69 -3.40 5.42 25.08
C ARG A 69 -2.45 4.63 24.16
N PRO A 70 -1.18 5.05 24.03
CA PRO A 70 -0.22 4.36 23.18
C PRO A 70 0.03 2.94 23.71
N VAL A 71 -0.11 1.95 22.84
CA VAL A 71 0.09 0.52 23.15
C VAL A 71 1.44 0.06 22.60
N SER A 72 1.68 0.31 21.33
CA SER A 72 2.92 -0.09 20.67
C SER A 72 3.22 0.79 19.46
N ARG A 73 4.46 0.72 18.99
CA ARG A 73 4.89 1.43 17.79
C ARG A 73 5.87 0.55 17.02
N ILE A 74 5.61 0.36 15.74
CA ILE A 74 6.48 -0.41 14.85
C ILE A 74 7.20 0.57 13.95
N GLY A 75 8.51 0.69 14.15
CA GLY A 75 9.37 1.54 13.32
C GLY A 75 9.50 0.99 11.90
N LEU A 76 9.50 1.90 10.94
CA LEU A 76 9.68 1.64 9.52
C LEU A 76 10.85 2.47 9.01
N PRO A 77 11.58 2.02 7.97
CA PRO A 77 12.73 2.77 7.45
C PRO A 77 12.33 3.97 6.59
N SER A 78 11.09 4.03 6.14
CA SER A 78 10.53 5.12 5.32
C SER A 78 9.27 5.68 5.97
N SER A 79 8.85 6.88 5.60
CA SER A 79 7.66 7.51 6.18
C SER A 79 6.41 6.71 5.84
N ALA A 80 5.63 6.29 6.84
CA ALA A 80 4.35 5.64 6.59
C ALA A 80 3.32 6.69 6.17
N VAL A 81 2.52 6.37 5.16
CA VAL A 81 1.47 7.24 4.62
C VAL A 81 0.13 6.54 4.72
N ALA A 82 -0.05 5.44 3.99
CA ALA A 82 -1.27 4.66 4.01
C ALA A 82 -1.07 3.39 4.82
N VAL A 83 -2.10 2.97 5.55
CA VAL A 83 -2.09 1.74 6.34
C VAL A 83 -3.45 1.07 6.33
N GLN A 84 -3.47 -0.24 6.06
CA GLN A 84 -4.67 -1.06 6.05
C GLN A 84 -4.41 -2.39 6.75
N TRP A 85 -5.27 -2.74 7.71
CA TRP A 85 -5.25 -4.05 8.36
C TRP A 85 -6.27 -4.98 7.71
N HIS A 86 -5.80 -6.06 7.11
CA HIS A 86 -6.69 -7.08 6.54
C HIS A 86 -7.05 -8.14 7.60
N ALA A 87 -8.32 -8.15 8.03
CA ALA A 87 -8.84 -9.05 9.05
C ALA A 87 -8.56 -10.54 8.79
N GLY A 88 -8.91 -11.04 7.60
CA GLY A 88 -8.79 -12.48 7.30
C GLY A 88 -7.36 -13.01 7.15
N LEU A 89 -6.41 -12.15 6.75
CA LEU A 89 -5.00 -12.53 6.60
C LEU A 89 -4.22 -12.29 7.90
N ASN A 90 -4.77 -11.44 8.77
CA ASN A 90 -4.10 -10.80 9.88
C ASN A 90 -2.76 -10.18 9.46
N GLN A 91 -2.80 -9.35 8.41
CA GLN A 91 -1.63 -8.67 7.83
C GLN A 91 -1.93 -7.19 7.67
N LEU A 92 -0.91 -6.37 7.91
CA LEU A 92 -1.00 -4.92 7.85
C LEU A 92 -0.18 -4.40 6.66
N PHE A 93 -0.87 -3.86 5.66
CA PHE A 93 -0.27 -3.28 4.46
C PHE A 93 0.02 -1.81 4.72
N VAL A 94 1.27 -1.41 4.55
CA VAL A 94 1.73 -0.05 4.76
C VAL A 94 2.32 0.49 3.47
N GLY A 95 1.71 1.53 2.93
CA GLY A 95 2.31 2.35 1.88
C GLY A 95 3.25 3.36 2.52
N CYS A 96 4.54 3.25 2.21
CA CYS A 96 5.55 4.18 2.68
C CYS A 96 6.07 5.06 1.54
N ALA A 97 6.41 6.30 1.88
CA ALA A 97 7.03 7.26 0.96
C ALA A 97 8.50 7.48 1.33
N LYS A 98 9.35 7.44 0.31
CA LYS A 98 10.78 7.74 0.38
C LYS A 98 11.16 8.71 -0.75
N GLY A 99 10.95 10.00 -0.50
CA GLY A 99 11.19 11.03 -1.53
C GLY A 99 10.23 10.88 -2.70
N ARG A 100 10.75 10.62 -3.92
CA ARG A 100 9.95 10.36 -5.12
C ARG A 100 9.58 8.89 -5.33
N GLU A 101 10.13 8.00 -4.51
CA GLU A 101 9.86 6.57 -4.58
C GLU A 101 8.79 6.19 -3.54
N GLY A 102 7.91 5.27 -3.94
CA GLY A 102 6.97 4.62 -3.03
C GLY A 102 7.39 3.18 -2.79
N GLU A 103 7.35 2.73 -1.54
CA GLU A 103 7.49 1.31 -1.21
C GLU A 103 6.23 0.83 -0.47
N THR A 104 5.85 -0.43 -0.67
CA THR A 104 4.82 -1.07 0.15
C THR A 104 5.45 -2.11 1.04
N ARG A 105 5.15 -2.07 2.32
CA ARG A 105 5.59 -3.06 3.31
C ARG A 105 4.41 -3.77 3.91
N VAL A 106 4.59 -5.03 4.26
CA VAL A 106 3.56 -5.84 4.91
C VAL A 106 4.09 -6.32 6.24
N LEU A 107 3.42 -5.94 7.32
CA LEU A 107 3.67 -6.48 8.65
C LEU A 107 2.79 -7.71 8.85
N TYR A 108 3.38 -8.78 9.37
CA TYR A 108 2.70 -10.06 9.57
C TYR A 108 3.28 -10.75 10.81
N ASP A 109 2.46 -11.60 11.43
CA ASP A 109 2.85 -12.50 12.50
C ASP A 109 3.01 -13.92 11.92
N PRO A 110 4.17 -14.58 12.05
CA PRO A 110 4.38 -15.92 11.49
C PRO A 110 3.44 -17.01 12.03
N SER A 111 2.89 -16.80 13.24
CA SER A 111 2.00 -17.75 13.92
C SER A 111 0.52 -17.44 13.70
N LEU A 112 0.15 -16.15 13.63
CA LEU A 112 -1.25 -15.73 13.52
C LEU A 112 -1.68 -15.34 12.11
N SER A 113 -0.76 -14.89 11.26
CA SER A 113 -1.09 -14.53 9.88
C SER A 113 -1.31 -15.76 9.01
N THR A 114 -2.20 -15.63 8.02
CA THR A 114 -2.48 -16.71 7.06
C THR A 114 -2.32 -16.21 5.64
N LYS A 115 -1.85 -17.08 4.72
CA LYS A 115 -1.74 -16.79 3.28
C LYS A 115 -1.01 -15.45 3.00
N GLY A 116 -1.43 -14.71 1.96
CA GLY A 116 -0.91 -13.37 1.66
C GLY A 116 0.61 -13.39 1.46
N VAL A 117 1.30 -12.52 2.20
CA VAL A 117 2.77 -12.40 2.13
C VAL A 117 3.49 -13.72 2.45
N LEU A 118 2.89 -14.61 3.26
CA LEU A 118 3.49 -15.91 3.62
C LEU A 118 3.64 -16.84 2.40
N VAL A 119 2.86 -16.65 1.34
CA VAL A 119 2.95 -17.44 0.10
C VAL A 119 4.09 -16.96 -0.80
N CYS A 120 4.51 -15.71 -0.61
CA CYS A 120 5.46 -15.02 -1.49
C CYS A 120 6.79 -14.68 -0.81
N LYS A 121 6.89 -14.69 0.53
CA LYS A 121 8.09 -14.27 1.27
C LYS A 121 9.36 -15.02 0.87
N ASP A 122 9.22 -16.29 0.46
CA ASP A 122 10.35 -17.15 0.08
C ASP A 122 10.54 -17.21 -1.44
N ARG A 123 9.70 -16.53 -2.22
CA ARG A 123 9.84 -16.49 -3.68
C ARG A 123 10.92 -15.49 -4.06
N LYS A 124 11.92 -15.96 -4.81
CA LYS A 124 12.89 -15.08 -5.45
C LYS A 124 12.19 -14.23 -6.52
N ALA A 125 12.55 -12.95 -6.59
CA ALA A 125 12.11 -12.09 -7.68
C ALA A 125 12.46 -12.73 -9.03
N ARG A 126 11.48 -12.78 -9.95
CA ARG A 126 11.71 -13.27 -11.30
C ARG A 126 12.72 -12.35 -11.98
N VAL A 127 13.72 -12.92 -12.63
CA VAL A 127 14.66 -12.16 -13.46
C VAL A 127 13.86 -11.59 -14.63
N PRO A 128 13.90 -10.26 -14.89
CA PRO A 128 13.28 -9.67 -16.06
C PRO A 128 13.80 -10.36 -17.32
N ASP A 129 12.90 -10.81 -18.20
CA ASP A 129 13.27 -11.40 -19.47
C ASP A 129 13.31 -10.32 -20.56
N ALA A 130 14.04 -10.57 -21.64
CA ALA A 130 14.12 -9.69 -22.80
C ALA A 130 12.74 -9.36 -23.37
N ALA A 131 11.77 -10.29 -23.27
CA ALA A 131 10.38 -10.05 -23.66
C ALA A 131 9.68 -8.98 -22.80
N ASP A 132 9.95 -8.91 -21.49
CA ASP A 132 9.36 -7.90 -20.61
C ASP A 132 9.91 -6.49 -20.93
N MET A 133 11.20 -6.42 -21.26
CA MET A 133 11.88 -5.18 -21.65
C MET A 133 11.47 -4.73 -23.05
N ALA A 134 11.18 -5.68 -23.95
CA ALA A 134 10.63 -5.41 -25.27
C ALA A 134 9.22 -4.81 -25.19
N ILE A 135 8.38 -5.21 -24.21
CA ILE A 135 7.05 -4.61 -24.05
C ILE A 135 7.09 -3.10 -23.73
N ALA A 136 8.11 -2.65 -23.00
CA ALA A 136 8.23 -1.22 -22.63
C ALA A 136 8.75 -0.32 -23.78
N GLY A 137 9.36 -0.88 -24.82
CA GLY A 137 9.96 -0.11 -25.93
C GLY A 137 9.62 -0.59 -27.36
N LEU A 138 8.96 -1.74 -27.53
CA LEU A 138 8.73 -2.42 -28.81
C LEU A 138 7.29 -2.95 -28.97
N TYR A 139 6.28 -2.38 -28.30
CA TYR A 139 4.90 -2.51 -28.80
C TYR A 139 4.78 -1.73 -30.13
N GLN A 140 5.31 -2.32 -31.20
CA GLN A 140 4.94 -2.06 -32.59
C GLN A 140 3.79 -2.98 -33.03
N GLY A 141 3.22 -3.77 -32.10
CA GLY A 141 2.00 -4.54 -32.34
C GLY A 141 0.78 -3.63 -32.21
N THR A 142 0.05 -3.47 -33.30
CA THR A 142 -1.22 -2.75 -33.35
C THR A 142 -2.22 -3.36 -32.36
N VAL A 143 -2.74 -2.56 -31.43
CA VAL A 143 -3.76 -2.99 -30.46
C VAL A 143 -5.13 -2.96 -31.14
N TYR A 144 -5.61 -4.12 -31.57
CA TYR A 144 -6.93 -4.25 -32.19
C TYR A 144 -8.03 -4.22 -31.14
N THR A 145 -8.96 -3.27 -31.28
CA THR A 145 -10.16 -3.23 -30.45
C THR A 145 -11.30 -3.99 -31.14
N PRO A 146 -11.81 -5.10 -30.56
CA PRO A 146 -12.79 -5.96 -31.23
C PRO A 146 -14.13 -5.23 -31.51
N HIS A 147 -14.43 -4.19 -30.75
CA HIS A 147 -15.65 -3.39 -30.86
C HIS A 147 -15.46 -2.02 -31.51
N ALA A 148 -14.32 -1.75 -32.16
CA ALA A 148 -14.20 -0.52 -32.95
C ALA A 148 -15.34 -0.45 -34.00
N LEU A 149 -15.85 0.76 -34.22
CA LEU A 149 -16.80 1.00 -35.31
C LEU A 149 -16.17 0.58 -36.64
N PRO A 150 -16.96 0.10 -37.62
CA PRO A 150 -16.43 -0.45 -38.87
C PRO A 150 -15.42 0.46 -39.61
N MET A 151 -15.59 1.78 -39.50
CA MET A 151 -14.69 2.78 -40.10
C MET A 151 -13.33 2.91 -39.39
N PHE A 152 -13.20 2.43 -38.14
CA PHE A 152 -12.00 2.53 -37.30
C PHE A 152 -11.40 1.16 -36.96
N ARG A 153 -11.93 0.06 -37.52
CA ARG A 153 -11.34 -1.27 -37.38
C ARG A 153 -10.15 -1.39 -38.31
N GLU A 154 -8.98 -1.57 -37.73
CA GLU A 154 -7.79 -1.95 -38.49
C GLU A 154 -7.87 -3.45 -38.82
N PRO A 155 -7.60 -3.86 -40.09
CA PRO A 155 -7.56 -5.26 -40.45
C PRO A 155 -6.37 -5.96 -39.79
N MET A 156 -6.61 -7.13 -39.19
CA MET A 156 -5.53 -7.98 -38.68
C MET A 156 -4.68 -8.45 -39.86
N SER A 157 -3.37 -8.18 -39.83
CA SER A 157 -2.47 -8.75 -40.82
C SER A 157 -2.40 -10.26 -40.61
N ALA A 158 -2.84 -11.03 -41.60
CA ALA A 158 -2.74 -12.48 -41.56
C ALA A 158 -1.25 -12.87 -41.61
N GLY A 159 -0.68 -13.28 -40.48
CA GLY A 159 0.63 -13.92 -40.44
C GLY A 159 0.63 -15.13 -41.37
N ALA A 160 1.64 -15.21 -42.23
CA ALA A 160 1.79 -16.25 -43.24
C ALA A 160 1.69 -17.66 -42.61
N GLY A 161 0.51 -18.26 -42.70
CA GLY A 161 0.30 -19.68 -42.44
C GLY A 161 0.93 -20.47 -43.57
N GLY A 162 1.95 -21.25 -43.24
CA GLY A 162 2.62 -22.16 -44.17
C GLY A 162 1.59 -23.08 -44.86
N GLY A 163 1.57 -23.00 -46.19
CA GLY A 163 0.78 -23.88 -47.03
C GLY A 163 1.32 -25.31 -46.96
N GLY A 164 0.48 -26.24 -46.48
CA GLY A 164 0.60 -27.65 -46.80
C GLY A 164 -0.27 -27.98 -48.00
N GLY A 165 0.24 -28.86 -48.88
CA GLY A 165 -0.56 -29.58 -49.87
C GLY A 165 0.05 -29.58 -51.28
N GLY A 166 0.56 -30.74 -51.70
CA GLY A 166 1.05 -31.04 -53.04
C GLY A 166 1.98 -32.24 -53.04
#